data_AF-A0A8X6FES0-F1
#
_entry.id   AF-A0A8X6FES0-F1
#
_cell.length_a   1.000
_cell.length_b   1.000
_cell.length_c   1.000
_cell.angle_alpha   90.00
_cell.angle_beta   90.00
_cell.angle_gamma   90.00
#
_symmetry.space_group_name_H-M   'P 1'
#
loop_
_entity.id
_entity.type
_entity.pdbx_description
1 polymer ?
#
loop_
_entity_poly.entity_id
_entity_poly.type
_entity_poly.pdbx_seq_one_letter_code
_entity_poly.pdbx_strand_id
1 'polypeptide(L)'
;MLYMPEIQPNNTLFYDLMNKSKTWSLDIDSEEFAKQMDREDPLKDFRKRFHYPKKMYLTNVDPDCVEHENEEAIYFCGHSLGLQLKSVETLVRNVMKDWAQKGVECHFNGSLPAVHCDKSLKEKMAYLVGALPEEVTAMNGLTVNIHMLLV
;
A
#
# COMPACT_ATOMS: atom_id res chain seq x y z
N MET A 1 -31.54 0.82 14.26
CA MET A 1 -31.75 -0.46 13.55
C MET A 1 -31.11 -0.31 12.18
N LEU A 2 -29.83 -0.70 12.06
CA LEU A 2 -29.09 -0.58 10.80
C LEU A 2 -29.58 -1.68 9.85
N TYR A 3 -30.08 -1.29 8.69
CA TYR A 3 -30.51 -2.19 7.63
C TYR A 3 -29.25 -2.89 7.08
N MET A 4 -29.04 -4.14 7.47
CA MET A 4 -28.04 -4.98 6.81
C MET A 4 -28.73 -5.60 5.58
N PRO A 5 -28.33 -5.24 4.35
CA PRO A 5 -28.94 -5.82 3.16
C PRO A 5 -28.69 -7.33 3.13
N GLU A 6 -29.72 -8.09 2.77
CA GLU A 6 -29.63 -9.54 2.57
C GLU A 6 -28.52 -9.86 1.56
N ILE A 7 -27.54 -10.68 1.97
CA ILE A 7 -26.48 -11.16 1.08
C ILE A 7 -27.13 -12.11 0.07
N GLN A 8 -27.28 -11.66 -1.18
CA GLN A 8 -27.78 -12.53 -2.23
C GLN A 8 -26.81 -13.68 -2.49
N PRO A 9 -27.28 -14.94 -2.60
CA PRO A 9 -26.43 -16.13 -2.73
C PRO A 9 -25.59 -16.19 -4.03
N ASN A 10 -25.82 -15.27 -4.97
CA ASN A 10 -25.11 -15.16 -6.24
C ASN A 10 -23.94 -14.16 -6.22
N ASN A 11 -23.64 -13.54 -5.09
CA ASN A 11 -22.66 -12.46 -4.98
C ASN A 11 -21.30 -12.97 -4.48
N THR A 12 -20.81 -14.07 -5.07
CA THR A 12 -19.50 -14.64 -4.71
C THR A 12 -18.47 -14.28 -5.78
N LEU A 13 -17.23 -14.08 -5.36
CA LEU A 13 -16.10 -13.88 -6.26
C LEU A 13 -16.03 -14.96 -7.34
N PHE A 14 -16.34 -16.21 -6.98
CA PHE A 14 -16.38 -17.32 -7.94
C PHE A 14 -17.38 -17.07 -9.07
N TYR A 15 -18.62 -16.66 -8.76
CA TYR A 15 -19.61 -16.36 -9.79
C TYR A 15 -19.22 -15.15 -10.65
N ASP A 16 -18.62 -14.12 -10.05
CA ASP A 16 -18.13 -12.96 -10.78
C ASP A 16 -17.04 -13.32 -11.79
N LEU A 17 -16.08 -14.16 -11.38
CA LEU A 17 -15.01 -14.64 -12.25
C LEU A 17 -15.55 -15.56 -13.35
N MET A 18 -16.47 -16.48 -13.03
CA MET A 18 -17.10 -17.36 -14.02
C MET A 18 -17.95 -16.58 -15.03
N ASN A 19 -18.66 -15.53 -14.58
CA ASN A 19 -19.41 -14.65 -15.47
C ASN A 19 -18.47 -13.88 -16.40
N LYS A 20 -17.36 -13.32 -15.87
CA LYS A 20 -16.33 -12.66 -16.69
C LYS A 20 -15.70 -13.62 -17.71
N SER A 21 -15.39 -14.85 -17.31
CA SER A 21 -14.86 -15.89 -18.20
C SER A 21 -15.81 -16.15 -19.38
N LYS A 22 -17.12 -16.32 -19.11
CA LYS A 22 -18.15 -16.45 -20.16
C LYS A 22 -18.24 -15.21 -21.04
N THR A 23 -18.28 -14.02 -20.45
CA THR A 23 -18.41 -12.75 -21.20
C THR A 23 -17.22 -12.51 -22.12
N TRP A 24 -16.00 -12.82 -21.67
CA TRP A 24 -14.78 -12.64 -22.47
C TRP A 24 -14.46 -13.85 -23.36
N SER A 25 -15.19 -14.95 -23.21
CA SER A 25 -14.91 -16.22 -23.91
C SER A 25 -13.47 -16.70 -23.70
N LEU A 26 -12.99 -16.59 -22.46
CA LEU A 26 -11.65 -17.01 -22.03
C LEU A 26 -11.76 -18.05 -20.91
N ASP A 27 -10.84 -19.01 -20.89
CA ASP A 27 -10.78 -19.97 -19.78
C ASP A 27 -10.29 -19.29 -18.50
N ILE A 28 -10.87 -19.65 -17.36
CA ILE A 28 -10.65 -18.96 -16.09
C ILE A 28 -9.22 -19.13 -15.56
N ASP A 29 -8.53 -20.21 -15.94
CA ASP A 29 -7.15 -20.53 -15.57
C ASP A 29 -6.11 -20.17 -16.65
N SER A 30 -6.55 -19.53 -17.74
CA SER A 30 -5.66 -19.09 -18.82
C SER A 30 -4.87 -17.82 -18.49
N GLU A 31 -3.69 -17.67 -19.10
CA GLU A 31 -2.87 -16.46 -18.98
C GLU A 31 -3.58 -15.24 -19.58
N GLU A 32 -4.33 -15.44 -20.65
CA GLU A 32 -5.13 -14.44 -21.35
C GLU A 32 -6.22 -13.86 -20.44
N PHE A 33 -6.86 -14.70 -19.63
CA PHE A 33 -7.83 -14.24 -18.64
C PHE A 33 -7.19 -13.38 -17.57
N ALA A 34 -6.02 -13.78 -17.04
CA ALA A 34 -5.26 -12.97 -16.09
C ALA A 34 -4.84 -11.62 -16.69
N LYS A 35 -4.34 -11.60 -17.93
CA LYS A 35 -4.01 -10.36 -18.66
C LYS A 35 -5.23 -9.47 -18.86
N GLN A 36 -6.41 -10.03 -19.12
CA GLN A 36 -7.64 -9.26 -19.25
C GLN A 36 -8.08 -8.66 -17.92
N MET A 37 -7.94 -9.41 -16.81
CA MET A 37 -8.18 -8.90 -15.46
C MET A 37 -7.27 -7.72 -15.13
N ASP A 38 -5.97 -7.80 -15.44
CA ASP A 38 -5.01 -6.70 -15.25
C ASP A 38 -5.38 -5.44 -16.07
N ARG A 39 -5.94 -5.62 -17.26
CA ARG A 39 -6.36 -4.50 -18.12
C ARG A 39 -7.58 -3.77 -17.55
N GLU A 40 -8.53 -4.53 -17.03
CA GLU A 40 -9.80 -4.03 -16.48
C GLU A 40 -9.67 -3.53 -15.04
N ASP A 41 -8.54 -3.79 -14.36
CA ASP A 41 -8.31 -3.29 -13.00
C ASP A 41 -8.23 -1.75 -12.99
N PRO A 42 -9.20 -1.05 -12.34
CA PRO A 42 -9.17 0.40 -12.23
C PRO A 42 -7.99 0.91 -11.39
N LEU A 43 -7.33 0.05 -10.61
CA LEU A 43 -6.21 0.38 -9.73
C LEU A 43 -4.84 0.04 -10.34
N LYS A 44 -4.76 -0.52 -11.55
CA LYS A 44 -3.51 -1.01 -12.15
C LYS A 44 -2.37 0.01 -12.15
N ASP A 45 -2.69 1.30 -12.30
CA ASP A 45 -1.69 2.37 -12.33
C ASP A 45 -1.04 2.64 -10.97
N PHE A 46 -1.65 2.21 -9.85
CA PHE A 46 -1.03 2.32 -8.53
C PHE A 46 0.27 1.52 -8.46
N ARG A 47 0.38 0.40 -9.18
CA ARG A 47 1.61 -0.41 -9.24
C ARG A 47 2.84 0.46 -9.57
N LYS A 48 2.69 1.41 -10.49
CA LYS A 48 3.78 2.30 -10.96
C LYS A 48 4.36 3.19 -9.86
N ARG A 49 3.65 3.37 -8.74
CA ARG A 49 4.05 4.23 -7.60
C ARG A 49 5.02 3.55 -6.64
N PHE A 50 5.27 2.25 -6.79
CA PHE A 50 6.10 1.45 -5.88
C PHE A 50 7.36 0.94 -6.57
N HIS A 51 8.40 0.69 -5.76
CA HIS A 51 9.57 -0.07 -6.18
C HIS A 51 9.31 -1.57 -5.96
N TYR A 52 9.33 -2.35 -7.03
CA TYR A 52 9.32 -3.81 -6.95
C TYR A 52 10.76 -4.34 -6.88
N PRO A 53 11.07 -5.30 -6.00
CA PRO A 53 12.39 -5.92 -5.96
C PRO A 53 12.69 -6.61 -7.29
N LYS A 54 13.91 -6.45 -7.80
CA LYS A 54 14.39 -7.20 -8.96
C LYS A 54 14.99 -8.51 -8.50
N LYS A 55 14.72 -9.60 -9.23
CA LYS A 55 15.19 -10.95 -8.91
C LYS A 55 16.71 -11.00 -8.68
N MET A 56 17.49 -10.26 -9.49
CA MET A 56 18.95 -10.18 -9.38
C MET A 56 19.50 -9.71 -8.02
N TYR A 57 18.71 -8.98 -7.23
CA TYR A 57 19.15 -8.44 -5.93
C TYR A 57 18.73 -9.33 -4.75
N LEU A 58 18.03 -10.43 -5.00
CA LEU A 58 17.52 -11.33 -3.97
C LEU A 58 18.47 -12.51 -3.76
N THR A 59 18.65 -12.92 -2.51
CA THR A 59 19.67 -13.92 -2.11
C THR A 59 19.28 -15.36 -2.44
N ASN A 60 17.99 -15.65 -2.61
CA ASN A 60 17.45 -17.01 -2.78
C ASN A 60 16.77 -17.18 -4.15
N VAL A 61 17.42 -16.67 -5.19
CA VAL A 61 16.97 -16.82 -6.58
C VAL A 61 18.02 -17.63 -7.31
N ASP A 62 17.58 -18.69 -8.00
CA ASP A 62 18.44 -19.42 -8.93
C ASP A 62 18.82 -18.48 -10.09
N PRO A 63 20.12 -18.16 -10.29
CA PRO A 63 20.55 -17.26 -11.35
C PRO A 63 20.14 -17.72 -12.75
N ASP A 64 20.04 -19.04 -12.97
CA ASP A 64 19.63 -19.61 -14.26
C ASP A 64 18.12 -19.37 -14.54
N CYS A 65 17.35 -19.02 -13.51
CA CYS A 65 15.93 -18.67 -13.62
C CYS A 65 15.67 -17.15 -13.77
N VAL A 66 16.71 -16.33 -13.96
CA VAL A 66 16.58 -14.89 -14.23
C VAL A 66 16.77 -14.65 -15.72
N GLU A 67 15.70 -14.28 -16.41
CA GLU A 67 15.73 -14.10 -17.87
C GLU A 67 16.41 -12.79 -18.27
N HIS A 68 16.26 -11.74 -17.46
CA HIS A 68 16.88 -10.43 -17.71
C HIS A 68 17.07 -9.58 -16.45
N GLU A 69 18.00 -8.63 -16.49
CA GLU A 69 18.42 -7.80 -15.34
C GLU A 69 17.28 -7.04 -14.65
N ASN A 70 16.25 -6.63 -15.41
CA ASN A 70 15.12 -5.85 -14.88
C ASN A 70 13.92 -6.70 -14.45
N GLU A 71 14.09 -8.02 -14.30
CA GLU A 71 12.98 -8.91 -13.96
C GLU A 71 12.52 -8.68 -12.51
N GLU A 72 11.26 -8.27 -12.35
CA GLU A 72 10.64 -8.04 -11.05
C GLU A 72 10.29 -9.37 -10.38
N ALA A 73 10.42 -9.43 -9.06
CA ALA A 73 9.93 -10.54 -8.27
C ALA A 73 8.41 -10.46 -8.07
N ILE A 74 7.77 -11.63 -7.98
CA ILE A 74 6.39 -11.73 -7.50
C ILE A 74 6.42 -11.57 -5.98
N TYR A 75 6.01 -10.39 -5.49
CA TYR A 75 6.14 -10.01 -4.08
C TYR A 75 4.83 -10.17 -3.31
N PHE A 76 4.62 -11.31 -2.66
CA PHE A 76 3.44 -11.61 -1.84
C PHE A 76 3.65 -11.39 -0.32
N CYS A 77 4.74 -10.72 0.08
CA CYS A 77 5.07 -10.46 1.48
C CYS A 77 4.64 -9.07 1.99
N GLY A 78 3.80 -8.35 1.22
CA GLY A 78 3.38 -6.98 1.54
C GLY A 78 2.66 -6.80 2.88
N HIS A 79 2.09 -7.87 3.42
CA HIS A 79 1.44 -7.88 4.74
C HIS A 79 2.42 -7.77 5.91
N SER A 80 3.68 -8.18 5.72
CA SER A 80 4.73 -8.06 6.73
C SER A 80 5.54 -6.77 6.52
N LEU A 81 5.96 -6.50 5.28
CA LEU A 81 6.68 -5.29 4.91
C LEU A 81 6.17 -4.78 3.57
N GLY A 82 5.53 -3.61 3.59
CA GLY A 82 5.04 -2.97 2.38
C GLY A 82 6.19 -2.54 1.45
N LEU A 83 5.93 -2.57 0.14
CA LEU A 83 6.86 -2.02 -0.85
C LEU A 83 7.05 -0.51 -0.63
N GLN A 84 8.26 -0.03 -0.90
CA GLN A 84 8.57 1.39 -0.80
C GLN A 84 7.84 2.19 -1.89
N LEU A 85 7.08 3.22 -1.50
CA LEU A 85 6.59 4.22 -2.46
C LEU A 85 7.77 5.04 -2.99
N LYS A 86 7.81 5.26 -4.32
CA LYS A 86 8.84 6.05 -5.00
C LYS A 86 9.00 7.47 -4.44
N SER A 87 7.91 8.06 -3.95
CA SER A 87 7.92 9.42 -3.40
C SER A 87 8.57 9.53 -2.03
N VAL A 88 8.74 8.43 -1.29
CA VAL A 88 9.24 8.45 0.10
C VAL A 88 10.65 9.02 0.17
N GLU A 89 11.53 8.68 -0.78
CA GLU A 89 12.89 9.19 -0.79
C GLU A 89 12.92 10.71 -0.84
N THR A 90 12.15 11.32 -1.75
CA THR A 90 12.07 12.78 -1.88
C THR A 90 11.51 13.42 -0.61
N LEU A 91 10.46 12.85 -0.01
CA LEU A 91 9.86 13.38 1.22
C LEU A 91 10.86 13.37 2.39
N VAL A 92 11.57 12.25 2.60
CA VAL A 92 12.59 12.15 3.65
C VAL A 92 13.74 13.11 3.39
N ARG A 93 14.22 13.20 2.15
CA ARG A 93 15.29 14.15 1.78
C ARG A 93 14.88 15.60 2.05
N ASN A 94 13.63 15.97 1.82
CA ASN A 94 13.14 17.31 2.11
C ASN A 94 13.20 17.62 3.61
N VAL A 95 12.76 16.70 4.47
CA VAL A 95 12.85 16.86 5.93
C VAL A 95 14.29 16.96 6.40
N MET A 96 15.18 16.12 5.88
CA MET A 96 16.61 16.16 6.21
C MET A 96 17.28 17.45 5.76
N LYS A 97 16.90 17.97 4.58
CA LYS A 97 17.39 19.24 4.06
C LYS A 97 16.90 20.42 4.90
N ASP A 98 15.61 20.43 5.27
CA ASP A 98 15.05 21.44 6.16
C ASP A 98 15.82 21.47 7.49
N TRP A 99 16.09 20.31 8.08
CA TRP A 99 16.88 20.23 9.30
C TRP A 99 18.30 20.78 9.12
N ALA A 100 19.02 20.37 8.06
CA ALA A 100 20.38 20.83 7.80
C ALA A 100 20.45 22.35 7.57
N GLN A 101 19.42 22.96 6.98
CA GLN A 101 19.40 24.38 6.66
C GLN A 101 18.88 25.26 7.81
N LYS A 102 17.95 24.75 8.61
CA LYS A 102 17.17 25.54 9.57
C LYS A 102 17.50 25.22 11.04
N GLY A 103 18.17 24.10 11.31
CA GLY A 103 18.45 23.67 12.68
C GLY A 103 17.18 23.61 13.52
N VAL A 104 17.17 24.28 14.68
CA VAL A 104 16.03 24.31 15.62
C VAL A 104 14.75 24.90 15.00
N GLU A 105 14.87 25.78 14.01
CA GLU A 105 13.70 26.39 13.34
C GLU A 105 12.86 25.35 12.57
N CYS A 106 13.40 24.14 12.31
CA CYS A 106 12.64 23.05 11.68
C CYS A 106 11.49 22.52 12.56
N HIS A 107 11.49 22.85 13.86
CA HIS A 107 10.35 22.54 14.72
C HIS A 107 9.06 23.13 14.18
N PHE A 108 9.10 24.37 13.68
CA PHE A 108 7.92 25.12 13.26
C PHE A 108 7.85 25.39 11.76
N ASN A 109 8.99 25.28 11.05
CA ASN A 109 9.11 25.66 9.65
C ASN A 109 9.63 24.51 8.77
N GLY A 110 9.23 24.48 7.49
CA GLY A 110 9.70 23.49 6.51
C GLY A 110 8.58 22.74 5.82
N SER A 111 8.96 21.71 5.08
CA SER A 111 8.07 20.84 4.32
C SER A 111 7.17 19.99 5.22
N LEU A 112 7.67 19.59 6.39
CA LEU A 112 6.91 18.88 7.42
C LEU A 112 7.40 19.34 8.81
N PRO A 113 6.88 20.45 9.36
CA PRO A 113 7.27 20.95 10.67
C PRO A 113 7.14 19.88 11.75
N ALA A 114 8.19 19.69 12.56
CA ALA A 114 8.26 18.56 13.49
C ALA A 114 7.13 18.57 14.55
N VAL A 115 6.68 19.75 14.99
CA VAL A 115 5.63 19.88 16.02
C VAL A 115 4.21 19.59 15.50
N HIS A 116 4.04 19.43 14.18
CA HIS A 116 2.74 19.20 13.52
C HIS A 116 2.76 18.01 12.58
N CYS A 117 3.84 17.22 12.56
CA CYS A 117 4.02 16.15 11.57
C CYS A 117 2.94 15.07 11.70
N ASP A 118 2.52 14.76 12.92
CA ASP A 118 1.45 13.82 13.28
C ASP A 118 0.09 14.25 12.71
N LYS A 119 -0.20 15.56 12.72
CA LYS A 119 -1.49 16.10 12.26
C LYS A 119 -1.74 15.86 10.78
N SER A 120 -0.69 15.83 9.96
CA SER A 120 -0.80 15.69 8.50
C SER A 120 -1.48 14.39 8.05
N LEU A 121 -1.48 13.36 8.90
CA LEU A 121 -2.03 12.03 8.59
C LEU A 121 -3.43 11.80 9.19
N LYS A 122 -3.87 12.61 10.16
CA LYS A 122 -5.06 12.33 10.99
C LYS A 122 -6.32 12.08 10.18
N GLU A 123 -6.68 12.97 9.27
CA GLU A 123 -7.92 12.84 8.47
C GLU A 123 -7.91 11.56 7.61
N LYS A 124 -6.77 11.24 6.99
CA LYS A 124 -6.63 10.05 6.15
C LYS A 124 -6.69 8.77 6.98
N MET A 125 -6.07 8.75 8.16
CA MET A 125 -6.15 7.61 9.07
C MET A 125 -7.57 7.41 9.60
N ALA A 126 -8.23 8.49 10.03
CA ALA A 126 -9.61 8.47 10.50
C ALA A 126 -10.54 7.86 9.45
N TYR A 127 -10.42 8.28 8.19
CA TYR A 127 -11.16 7.70 7.08
C TYR A 127 -10.89 6.20 6.89
N LEU A 128 -9.62 5.77 6.97
CA LEU A 128 -9.25 4.37 6.78
C LEU A 128 -9.79 3.44 7.88
N VAL A 129 -9.82 3.90 9.13
CA VAL A 129 -10.25 3.08 10.28
C VAL A 129 -11.72 3.31 10.69
N GLY A 130 -12.42 4.25 10.04
CA GLY A 130 -13.82 4.55 10.32
C GLY A 130 -14.06 5.32 11.62
N ALA A 131 -13.16 6.25 11.97
CA ALA A 131 -13.21 7.05 13.19
C ALA A 131 -13.23 8.56 12.88
N LEU A 132 -13.38 9.41 13.90
CA LEU A 132 -13.20 10.86 13.79
C LEU A 132 -11.70 11.25 13.85
N PRO A 133 -11.27 12.37 13.24
CA PRO A 133 -9.89 12.85 13.31
C PRO A 133 -9.36 13.04 14.75
N GLU A 134 -10.25 13.34 15.69
CA GLU A 134 -9.94 13.52 17.11
C GLU A 134 -9.71 12.18 17.83
N GLU A 135 -10.23 11.08 17.30
CA GLU A 135 -10.14 9.73 17.88
C GLU A 135 -8.90 8.94 17.41
N VAL A 136 -8.12 9.51 16.49
CA VAL A 136 -6.91 8.86 15.93
C VAL A 136 -5.65 9.70 16.14
N THR A 137 -4.52 9.00 16.33
CA THR A 137 -3.19 9.60 16.36
C THR A 137 -2.15 8.65 15.78
N ALA A 138 -1.15 9.19 15.09
CA ALA A 138 -0.01 8.44 14.59
C ALA A 138 1.18 8.66 15.54
N MET A 139 1.50 7.66 16.36
CA MET A 139 2.59 7.74 17.35
C MET A 139 3.26 6.39 17.56
N ASN A 140 4.54 6.42 17.97
CA ASN A 140 5.35 5.26 18.36
C ASN A 140 5.26 4.06 17.39
N GLY A 141 5.11 2.84 17.95
CA GLY A 141 4.82 1.61 17.23
C GLY A 141 3.74 0.80 17.96
N LEU A 142 3.25 -0.27 17.32
CA LEU A 142 2.07 -1.03 17.77
C LEU A 142 2.13 -1.45 19.24
N THR A 143 3.19 -2.15 19.64
CA THR A 143 3.31 -2.68 21.01
C THR A 143 3.34 -1.57 22.07
N VAL A 144 4.05 -0.48 21.81
CA VAL A 144 4.08 0.69 22.72
C VAL A 144 2.69 1.30 22.87
N ASN A 145 1.95 1.43 21.78
CA ASN A 145 0.59 1.98 21.81
C ASN A 145 -0.39 1.09 22.55
N ILE A 146 -0.30 -0.23 22.39
CA ILE A 146 -1.11 -1.18 23.16
C ILE A 146 -0.82 -1.06 24.66
N HIS A 147 0.46 -0.96 25.04
CA HIS A 147 0.82 -0.78 26.46
C HIS A 147 0.22 0.49 27.05
N MET A 148 0.26 1.62 26.35
CA MET A 148 -0.35 2.87 26.83
C MET A 148 -1.87 2.83 26.94
N LEU A 149 -2.55 1.93 26.21
CA LEU A 149 -4.01 1.77 26.28
C LEU A 149 -4.46 0.83 27.41
N LEU A 150 -3.63 -0.13 27.79
CA LEU A 150 -4.02 -1.23 28.67
C LEU A 150 -3.40 -1.16 30.08
N VAL A 151 -2.36 -0.35 30.28
CA VAL A 151 -1.62 -0.20 31.55
C VAL A 151 -1.65 1.24 31.99
#